data_AF-A0A357HGS8-F1
#
_entry.id   AF-A0A357HGS8-F1
#
_cell.length_a   1.000
_cell.length_b   1.000
_cell.length_c   1.000
_cell.angle_alpha   90.00
_cell.angle_beta   90.00
_cell.angle_gamma   90.00
#
_symmetry.space_group_name_H-M   'P 1'
#
loop_
_entity.id
_entity.type
_entity.pdbx_description
1 polymer ?
#
loop_
_entity_poly.entity_id
_entity_poly.type
_entity_poly.pdbx_seq_one_letter_code
_entity_poly.pdbx_strand_id
1 'polypeptide(L)'
;MKRDFQIVIWGATGFTGQIVTEYLHDNYKNEIRWAIAGRSLTKLQSVKNRLQLNDSVECLVGDSFDEESLKAITSRTDVIISTVGPYALYGKELVNVCVQTKTDYCDLTGEIPF
;
A
#
# COMPACT_ATOMS: atom_id res chain seq x y z
N MET A 1 -15.63 -13.85 -1.90
CA MET A 1 -15.93 -12.54 -2.53
C MET A 1 -14.66 -12.06 -3.21
N LYS A 2 -14.77 -11.43 -4.38
CA LYS A 2 -13.63 -10.84 -5.09
C LYS A 2 -13.34 -9.46 -4.47
N ARG A 3 -12.12 -9.21 -4.01
CA ARG A 3 -11.69 -7.89 -3.53
C ARG A 3 -11.38 -6.94 -4.70
N ASP A 4 -11.47 -5.65 -4.45
CA ASP A 4 -11.24 -4.58 -5.44
C ASP A 4 -9.81 -4.67 -5.98
N PHE A 5 -8.83 -4.76 -5.07
CA PHE A 5 -7.41 -4.78 -5.36
C PHE A 5 -6.78 -6.11 -4.99
N GLN A 6 -5.94 -6.62 -5.89
CA GLN A 6 -5.05 -7.74 -5.61
C GLN A 6 -3.83 -7.28 -4.80
N ILE A 7 -3.31 -6.10 -5.09
CA ILE A 7 -2.14 -5.54 -4.42
C ILE A 7 -2.39 -4.06 -4.08
N VAL A 8 -2.06 -3.67 -2.86
CA VAL A 8 -1.90 -2.26 -2.51
C VAL A 8 -0.50 -2.01 -1.97
N ILE A 9 0.18 -1.00 -2.53
CA ILE A 9 1.49 -0.55 -2.05
C ILE A 9 1.28 0.51 -0.97
N TRP A 10 1.46 0.12 0.29
CA TRP A 10 1.46 1.03 1.43
C TRP A 10 2.84 1.69 1.58
N GLY A 11 2.87 3.03 1.53
CA GLY A 11 4.12 3.80 1.52
C GLY A 11 4.64 4.15 0.13
N ALA A 12 3.77 4.16 -0.88
CA ALA A 12 4.13 4.41 -2.28
C ALA A 12 4.84 5.75 -2.54
N THR A 13 4.74 6.72 -1.63
CA THR A 13 5.45 8.00 -1.71
C THR A 13 6.89 7.95 -1.22
N GLY A 14 7.28 6.89 -0.51
CA GLY A 14 8.65 6.68 -0.04
C GLY A 14 9.58 6.22 -1.17
N PHE A 15 10.89 6.21 -0.93
CA PHE A 15 11.88 5.84 -1.93
C PHE A 15 11.65 4.42 -2.47
N THR A 16 11.62 3.42 -1.60
CA THR A 16 11.37 2.02 -1.99
C THR A 16 9.96 1.83 -2.55
N GLY A 17 8.95 2.49 -1.96
CA GLY A 17 7.58 2.44 -2.46
C GLY A 17 7.44 2.91 -3.92
N GLN A 18 8.19 3.94 -4.31
CA GLN A 18 8.22 4.42 -5.69
C GLN A 18 8.84 3.38 -6.66
N ILE A 19 9.90 2.69 -6.24
CA ILE A 19 10.54 1.62 -7.04
C ILE A 19 9.58 0.44 -7.24
N VAL A 20 8.88 0.01 -6.18
CA VAL A 20 7.86 -1.06 -6.27
C VAL A 20 6.70 -0.64 -7.17
N THR A 21 6.28 0.62 -7.07
CA THR A 21 5.21 1.20 -7.91
C THR A 21 5.59 1.19 -9.39
N GLU A 22 6.81 1.61 -9.71
CA GLU A 22 7.35 1.59 -11.08
C GLU A 22 7.46 0.15 -11.60
N TYR A 23 7.98 -0.77 -10.78
CA TYR A 23 8.07 -2.18 -11.16
C TYR A 23 6.70 -2.80 -11.49
N LEU A 24 5.68 -2.58 -10.63
CA LEU A 24 4.33 -3.08 -10.92
C LEU A 24 3.75 -2.43 -12.17
N HIS A 25 3.98 -1.13 -12.35
CA HIS A 25 3.54 -0.42 -13.55
C HIS A 25 4.19 -1.01 -14.80
N ASP A 26 5.49 -1.18 -14.86
CA ASP A 26 6.17 -1.60 -16.10
C ASP A 26 5.88 -3.04 -16.48
N ASN A 27 5.70 -3.92 -15.50
CA ASN A 27 5.62 -5.36 -15.72
C ASN A 27 4.18 -5.90 -15.74
N TYR A 28 3.23 -5.25 -15.06
CA TYR A 28 1.90 -5.82 -14.85
C TYR A 28 0.72 -4.89 -15.20
N LYS A 29 0.96 -3.65 -15.63
CA LYS A 29 -0.02 -2.62 -16.09
C LYS A 29 -1.50 -2.95 -15.82
N ASN A 30 -2.09 -3.77 -16.70
CA ASN A 30 -3.52 -4.11 -16.72
C ASN A 30 -3.80 -5.59 -16.38
N GLU A 31 -2.77 -6.37 -16.07
CA GLU A 31 -2.88 -7.79 -15.70
C GLU A 31 -3.34 -7.98 -14.25
N ILE A 32 -3.07 -6.99 -13.39
CA ILE A 32 -3.46 -6.99 -11.98
C ILE A 32 -4.25 -5.73 -11.62
N ARG A 33 -5.20 -5.86 -10.70
CA ARG A 33 -5.88 -4.70 -10.09
C ARG A 33 -5.09 -4.25 -8.88
N TRP A 34 -4.52 -3.05 -8.91
CA TRP A 34 -3.68 -2.56 -7.83
C TRP A 34 -3.88 -1.06 -7.57
N ALA A 35 -3.45 -0.61 -6.40
CA ALA A 35 -3.51 0.79 -5.99
C ALA A 35 -2.27 1.20 -5.19
N ILE A 36 -2.05 2.51 -5.07
CA ILE A 36 -1.00 3.10 -4.24
C ILE A 36 -1.61 3.76 -3.01
N ALA A 37 -0.97 3.62 -1.86
CA ALA A 37 -1.50 4.10 -0.60
C ALA A 37 -0.48 4.85 0.27
N GLY A 38 -0.97 5.81 1.06
CA GLY A 38 -0.18 6.56 2.03
C GLY A 38 -0.92 7.80 2.58
N ARG A 39 -0.26 8.57 3.44
CA ARG A 39 -0.89 9.67 4.20
C ARG A 39 -1.25 10.92 3.41
N SER A 40 -0.64 11.14 2.25
CA SER A 40 -0.77 12.41 1.51
C SER A 40 -1.25 12.15 0.09
N LEU A 41 -2.51 12.49 -0.17
CA LEU A 41 -3.11 12.43 -1.51
C LEU A 41 -2.26 13.18 -2.54
N THR A 42 -1.82 14.39 -2.20
CA THR A 42 -1.00 15.22 -3.09
C THR A 42 0.30 14.51 -3.46
N LYS A 43 0.99 13.88 -2.51
CA LYS A 43 2.22 13.13 -2.81
C LYS A 43 1.94 11.87 -3.64
N LEU A 44 0.85 11.16 -3.37
CA LEU A 44 0.43 10.00 -4.18
C LEU A 44 0.14 10.41 -5.62
N GLN A 45 -0.60 11.51 -5.82
CA GLN A 45 -0.86 12.09 -7.14
C GLN A 45 0.44 12.50 -7.84
N SER A 46 1.40 13.09 -7.13
CA SER A 46 2.72 13.40 -7.70
C SER A 46 3.46 12.15 -8.17
N VAL A 47 3.41 11.04 -7.42
CA VAL A 47 3.99 9.76 -7.86
C VAL A 47 3.25 9.23 -9.09
N LYS A 48 1.91 9.24 -9.05
CA LYS A 48 1.06 8.80 -10.18
C LYS A 48 1.41 9.54 -11.47
N ASN A 49 1.53 10.87 -11.39
CA ASN A 49 1.85 11.73 -12.53
C ASN A 49 3.30 11.53 -13.01
N ARG A 50 4.27 11.46 -12.08
CA ARG A 50 5.69 11.30 -12.41
C ARG A 50 5.96 9.97 -13.12
N LEU A 51 5.33 8.89 -12.66
CA LEU A 51 5.47 7.56 -13.25
C LEU A 51 4.48 7.29 -14.40
N GLN A 52 3.63 8.28 -14.74
CA GLN A 52 2.61 8.15 -15.79
C GLN A 52 1.72 6.90 -15.61
N LEU A 53 1.35 6.59 -14.36
CA LEU A 53 0.56 5.40 -14.07
C LEU A 53 -0.81 5.48 -14.74
N ASN A 54 -1.37 4.31 -15.08
CA ASN A 54 -2.70 4.22 -15.66
C ASN A 54 -3.76 4.88 -14.75
N ASP A 55 -4.79 5.45 -15.37
CA ASP A 55 -5.89 6.10 -14.64
C ASP A 55 -6.58 5.15 -13.66
N SER A 56 -6.59 3.85 -13.97
CA SER A 56 -7.14 2.78 -13.13
C SER A 56 -6.43 2.59 -11.79
N VAL A 57 -5.19 3.10 -11.62
CA VAL A 57 -4.46 2.99 -10.35
C VAL A 57 -5.00 4.01 -9.35
N GLU A 58 -5.76 3.55 -8.35
CA GLU A 58 -6.36 4.41 -7.33
C GLU A 58 -5.30 4.94 -6.34
N CYS A 59 -5.48 6.17 -5.85
CA CYS A 59 -4.69 6.73 -4.75
C CYS A 59 -5.49 6.61 -3.44
N LEU A 60 -5.11 5.70 -2.57
CA LEU A 60 -5.77 5.44 -1.29
C LEU A 60 -5.10 6.23 -0.17
N VAL A 61 -5.88 7.01 0.57
CA VAL A 61 -5.37 7.80 1.71
C VAL A 61 -5.68 7.08 3.01
N GLY A 62 -4.68 6.94 3.87
CA GLY A 62 -4.84 6.43 5.23
C GLY A 62 -3.69 6.84 6.13
N ASP A 63 -3.84 6.62 7.43
CA ASP A 63 -2.81 6.87 8.45
C ASP A 63 -2.53 5.59 9.26
N SER A 64 -1.24 5.31 9.53
CA SER A 64 -0.81 4.15 10.33
C SER A 64 -1.35 4.13 11.76
N PHE A 65 -1.81 5.28 12.28
CA PHE A 65 -2.38 5.40 13.62
C PHE A 65 -3.92 5.47 13.62
N ASP A 66 -4.56 5.35 12.45
CA ASP A 66 -6.00 5.37 12.30
C ASP A 66 -6.49 4.01 11.80
N GLU A 67 -6.94 3.17 12.73
CA GLU A 67 -7.46 1.82 12.47
C GLU A 67 -8.58 1.81 11.42
N GLU A 68 -9.50 2.79 11.45
CA GLU A 68 -10.61 2.84 10.50
C GLU A 68 -10.11 3.12 9.09
N SER A 69 -9.14 4.03 8.94
CA SER A 69 -8.52 4.32 7.65
C SER A 69 -7.77 3.10 7.09
N LEU A 70 -7.05 2.36 7.94
CA LEU A 70 -6.35 1.14 7.55
C LEU A 70 -7.36 0.07 7.13
N LYS A 71 -8.45 -0.09 7.89
CA LYS A 71 -9.50 -1.08 7.62
C LYS A 71 -10.23 -0.78 6.31
N ALA A 72 -10.46 0.49 5.98
CA ALA A 72 -11.02 0.91 4.70
C ALA A 72 -10.14 0.47 3.51
N ILE A 73 -8.82 0.43 3.70
CA ILE A 73 -7.85 -0.02 2.68
C ILE A 73 -7.76 -1.55 2.66
N THR A 74 -7.50 -2.19 3.80
CA THR A 74 -7.21 -3.63 3.84
C THR A 74 -8.43 -4.48 3.47
N SER A 75 -9.65 -4.07 3.84
CA SER A 75 -10.88 -4.79 3.51
C SER A 75 -11.14 -4.90 1.99
N ARG A 76 -10.56 -4.00 1.20
CA ARG A 76 -10.63 -3.95 -0.26
C ARG A 76 -9.45 -4.65 -0.96
N THR A 77 -8.52 -5.23 -0.21
CA THR A 77 -7.20 -5.64 -0.72
C THR A 77 -6.88 -7.12 -0.44
N ASP A 78 -6.41 -7.87 -1.44
CA ASP A 78 -5.93 -9.25 -1.25
C ASP A 78 -4.59 -9.26 -0.47
N VAL A 79 -3.59 -8.50 -0.94
CA VAL A 79 -2.25 -8.37 -0.32
C VAL A 79 -1.82 -6.90 -0.14
N ILE A 80 -1.32 -6.57 1.04
CA ILE A 80 -0.65 -5.29 1.32
C ILE A 80 0.87 -5.49 1.26
N ILE A 81 1.55 -4.65 0.46
CA ILE A 81 3.01 -4.51 0.49
C ILE A 81 3.34 -3.22 1.24
N SER A 82 3.91 -3.34 2.44
CA SER A 82 4.34 -2.20 3.24
C SER A 82 5.79 -1.82 2.97
N THR A 83 6.02 -0.53 2.74
CA THR A 83 7.34 0.09 2.63
C THR A 83 7.52 1.21 3.66
N VAL A 84 6.68 1.21 4.71
CA VAL A 84 6.60 2.28 5.71
C VAL A 84 7.38 1.90 6.96
N GLY A 85 8.63 2.35 7.03
CA GLY A 85 9.44 2.33 8.25
C GLY A 85 9.38 3.64 9.04
N PRO A 86 9.77 3.65 10.34
CA PRO A 86 10.15 2.49 11.15
C PRO A 86 8.97 1.56 11.45
N TYR A 87 9.15 0.26 11.25
CA TYR A 87 8.07 -0.73 11.34
C TYR A 87 7.62 -0.95 12.77
N ALA A 88 8.53 -0.90 13.74
CA ALA A 88 8.20 -0.92 15.16
C ALA A 88 7.21 0.18 15.58
N LEU A 89 7.16 1.30 14.85
CA LEU A 89 6.23 2.40 15.09
C LEU A 89 4.95 2.31 14.25
N TYR A 90 5.07 1.95 12.97
CA TYR A 90 3.98 2.10 11.99
C TYR A 90 3.38 0.78 11.47
N GLY A 91 4.06 -0.34 11.69
CA GLY A 91 3.71 -1.63 11.11
C GLY A 91 2.72 -2.44 11.95
N LYS A 92 2.79 -2.33 13.28
CA LYS A 92 1.99 -3.18 14.20
C LYS A 92 0.49 -3.07 13.94
N GLU A 93 -0.02 -1.84 13.84
CA GLU A 93 -1.45 -1.63 13.65
C GLU A 93 -1.92 -2.09 12.27
N LEU A 94 -1.11 -1.87 11.24
CA LEU A 94 -1.40 -2.38 9.90
C LEU A 94 -1.47 -3.92 9.89
N VAL A 95 -0.53 -4.60 10.57
CA VAL A 95 -0.56 -6.07 10.69
C VAL A 95 -1.82 -6.53 11.44
N ASN A 96 -2.16 -5.89 12.56
CA ASN A 96 -3.39 -6.19 13.32
C ASN A 96 -4.63 -6.10 12.42
N VAL A 97 -4.76 -5.01 11.68
CA VAL A 97 -5.91 -4.77 10.80
C VAL A 97 -5.91 -5.74 9.61
N CYS A 98 -4.75 -6.10 9.06
CA CYS A 98 -4.63 -7.15 8.04
C CYS A 98 -5.17 -8.49 8.56
N VAL A 99 -4.84 -8.89 9.80
CA VAL A 99 -5.40 -10.09 10.44
C VAL A 99 -6.92 -9.99 10.57
N GLN A 100 -7.45 -8.87 11.07
CA GLN A 100 -8.90 -8.68 11.23
C GLN A 100 -9.66 -8.78 9.90
N THR A 101 -9.08 -8.22 8.83
CA THR A 101 -9.70 -8.13 7.50
C THR A 101 -9.37 -9.31 6.59
N LYS A 102 -8.57 -10.27 7.09
CA LYS A 102 -8.07 -11.46 6.39
C LYS A 102 -7.26 -11.10 5.14
N THR A 103 -6.45 -10.07 5.25
CA THR A 103 -5.61 -9.52 4.17
C THR A 103 -4.18 -9.97 4.39
N ASP A 104 -3.55 -10.47 3.33
CA ASP A 104 -2.16 -10.91 3.40
C ASP A 104 -1.25 -9.68 3.51
N TYR A 105 -0.10 -9.84 4.17
CA TYR A 105 0.82 -8.75 4.46
C TYR A 105 2.26 -9.17 4.14
N CYS A 106 3.02 -8.27 3.53
CA CYS A 106 4.46 -8.41 3.32
C CYS A 106 5.14 -7.05 3.49
N ASP A 107 6.37 -7.06 4.00
CA ASP A 107 7.21 -5.86 4.12
C ASP A 107 8.69 -6.19 3.87
N LEU A 108 9.56 -5.18 4.04
CA LEU A 108 11.01 -5.32 3.93
C LEU A 108 11.72 -5.03 5.27
N THR A 109 11.04 -5.23 6.41
CA THR A 109 11.62 -4.92 7.72
C THR A 109 12.80 -5.84 8.04
N GLY A 110 13.86 -5.25 8.59
CA GLY A 110 14.93 -5.98 9.29
C GLY A 110 14.98 -5.62 10.77
N GLU A 111 13.96 -4.93 11.29
CA GLU A 111 13.91 -4.43 12.66
C GLU A 111 13.62 -5.55 13.66
N ILE A 112 14.32 -5.57 14.80
CA ILE A 112 14.08 -6.50 15.91
C ILE A 112 13.96 -5.67 17.20
N PRO A 113 12.95 -5.89 18.07
CA PRO A 113 11.83 -6.82 17.93
C PRO A 113 10.62 -6.11 17.31
N PHE A 114 10.50 -6.16 15.98
CA PHE A 114 9.23 -5.89 15.31
C PHE A 114 8.39 -7.17 15.25
#